data_AF-A0A1A8V618-F1
#
_entry.id   AF-A0A1A8V618-F1
#
_cell.length_a   1.000
_cell.length_b   1.000
_cell.length_c   1.000
_cell.angle_alpha   90.00
_cell.angle_beta   90.00
_cell.angle_gamma   90.00
#
_symmetry.space_group_name_H-M   'P 1'
#
loop_
_entity.id
_entity.type
_entity.pdbx_description
1 polymer ?
#
loop_
_entity_poly.entity_id
_entity_poly.type
_entity_poly.pdbx_seq_one_letter_code
_entity_poly.pdbx_strand_id
1 'polypeptide(L)'
;VMITEEVEYLLKKLCTAMSQEWDEKPLEDLISQDPTVLEEGMSVWSFLEHMRTGRLLRVTSTEALSLALNEVFLEMYHNVLKRGYMWKKGHVRRNWTERWFVLKPSSMAYYASEDLKDKKGEIQLDKSCVVEPIPDREGKRCLFCVKTHNKTYEMSASDQKQKVEWTQAVQRALRLQHEGKSFLHHDLKLKRRVQRENSTRERSRSSRSSRSSQSDDSNIQEVDRMEKDKQDLEIENIIQHARELEIRRREAEESERRKQKEVQMELERQLKEAEVMRESLQAEMQKKEKKAEQQKRRIQELELTQEKLEAALDIEIQARMEEERARQELERLLEAEDEKKRQFRLLQEQQGFLQRQEASNGRPSESTPSALYSASLELQHLQASRQRSHQHLEEMQERLRNATQHVRHWNVQLNRLMTPITPAERLESRLLSQNICPKKEGALASTEFISKYKIRHDRSNRIGGDEMEKLEERMEAAHMSDEADC
;
A
#
# COMPACT_ATOMS: atom_id res chain seq x y z
N VAL A 1 -40.10 11.89 8.87
CA VAL A 1 -39.90 12.92 9.89
C VAL A 1 -38.46 12.87 10.42
N MET A 2 -37.78 14.00 10.37
CA MET A 2 -36.47 14.32 10.95
C MET A 2 -36.71 15.12 12.23
N ILE A 3 -35.94 14.86 13.28
CA ILE A 3 -36.07 15.61 14.53
C ILE A 3 -35.34 16.95 14.42
N THR A 4 -35.78 17.97 15.14
CA THR A 4 -35.24 19.34 15.04
C THR A 4 -33.74 19.38 15.33
N GLU A 5 -33.27 18.60 16.31
CA GLU A 5 -31.84 18.53 16.63
C GLU A 5 -31.03 17.75 15.57
N GLU A 6 -31.66 16.89 14.75
CA GLU A 6 -31.03 16.26 13.59
C GLU A 6 -30.92 17.24 12.42
N VAL A 7 -31.92 18.12 12.24
CA VAL A 7 -31.86 19.22 11.26
C VAL A 7 -30.76 20.21 11.63
N GLU A 8 -30.73 20.71 12.86
CA GLU A 8 -29.70 21.64 13.36
C GLU A 8 -28.30 21.03 13.21
N TYR A 9 -28.11 19.78 13.65
CA TYR A 9 -26.84 19.07 13.54
C TYR A 9 -26.38 18.93 12.08
N LEU A 10 -27.28 18.54 11.16
CA LEU A 10 -26.98 18.43 9.73
C LEU A 10 -26.53 19.76 9.13
N LEU A 11 -27.26 20.84 9.39
CA LEU A 11 -26.97 22.17 8.84
C LEU A 11 -25.64 22.73 9.38
N LYS A 12 -25.44 22.66 10.70
CA LYS A 12 -24.20 23.04 11.39
C LYS A 12 -22.99 22.29 10.85
N LYS A 13 -23.16 21.00 10.51
CA LYS A 13 -22.14 20.17 9.88
C LYS A 13 -21.82 20.58 8.44
N LEU A 14 -22.85 20.87 7.64
CA LEU A 14 -22.68 21.37 6.27
C LEU A 14 -21.98 22.74 6.25
N CYS A 15 -22.39 23.69 7.10
CA CYS A 15 -21.68 24.97 7.27
C CYS A 15 -20.20 24.75 7.64
N THR A 16 -19.93 23.93 8.65
CA THR A 16 -18.56 23.65 9.12
C THR A 16 -17.69 23.08 7.99
N ALA A 17 -18.20 22.11 7.21
CA ALA A 17 -17.46 21.51 6.09
C ALA A 17 -17.27 22.48 4.92
N MET A 18 -18.22 23.40 4.67
CA MET A 18 -18.06 24.51 3.71
C MET A 18 -17.20 25.67 4.25
N SER A 19 -16.65 25.57 5.47
CA SER A 19 -15.94 26.67 6.15
C SER A 19 -16.76 27.95 6.32
N GLN A 20 -18.08 27.80 6.52
CA GLN A 20 -19.03 28.88 6.80
C GLN A 20 -19.46 28.86 8.26
N GLU A 21 -19.82 30.04 8.80
CA GLU A 21 -20.46 30.15 10.10
C GLU A 21 -21.90 29.62 10.02
N TRP A 22 -22.36 28.99 11.11
CA TRP A 22 -23.75 28.55 11.25
C TRP A 22 -24.56 29.70 11.87
N ASP A 23 -25.54 30.22 11.13
CA ASP A 23 -26.55 31.15 11.64
C ASP A 23 -27.79 30.33 12.04
N GLU A 24 -28.20 30.47 13.30
CA GLU A 24 -29.31 29.71 13.89
C GLU A 24 -30.68 30.32 13.57
N LYS A 25 -30.71 31.64 13.31
CA LYS A 25 -31.94 32.42 13.07
C LYS A 25 -32.84 31.86 11.97
N PRO A 26 -32.36 31.39 10.80
CA PRO A 26 -33.25 30.88 9.75
C PRO A 26 -33.97 29.58 10.13
N LEU A 27 -33.44 28.84 11.12
CA LEU A 27 -34.11 27.68 11.71
C LEU A 27 -35.06 28.11 12.83
N GLU A 28 -34.67 29.05 13.69
CA GLU A 28 -35.54 29.64 14.73
C GLU A 28 -36.78 30.34 14.15
N ASP A 29 -36.61 31.13 13.09
CA ASP A 29 -37.69 31.80 12.36
C ASP A 29 -38.69 30.80 11.79
N LEU A 30 -38.21 29.63 11.33
CA LEU A 30 -39.03 28.56 10.76
C LEU A 30 -39.80 27.81 11.86
N ILE A 31 -39.16 27.51 12.99
CA ILE A 31 -39.82 26.92 14.17
C ILE A 31 -40.86 27.89 14.76
N SER A 32 -40.58 29.19 14.74
CA SER A 32 -41.50 30.24 15.20
C SER A 32 -42.73 30.40 14.30
N GLN A 33 -42.61 30.07 13.01
CA GLN A 33 -43.72 30.06 12.04
C GLN A 33 -44.58 28.79 12.16
N ASP A 34 -43.99 27.65 12.53
CA ASP A 34 -44.69 26.38 12.69
C ASP A 34 -44.22 25.61 13.94
N PRO A 35 -44.91 25.80 15.09
CA PRO A 35 -44.58 25.10 16.33
C PRO A 35 -44.66 23.58 16.23
N THR A 36 -45.42 23.03 15.27
CA THR A 36 -45.54 21.57 15.10
C THR A 36 -44.23 20.94 14.65
N VAL A 37 -43.35 21.71 14.00
CA VAL A 37 -41.98 21.29 13.65
C VAL A 37 -41.16 20.98 14.90
N LEU A 38 -41.42 21.64 16.04
CA LEU A 38 -40.72 21.38 17.29
C LEU A 38 -41.20 20.09 17.99
N GLU A 39 -42.50 19.82 17.97
CA GLU A 39 -43.11 18.69 18.68
C GLU A 39 -43.10 17.38 17.86
N GLU A 40 -43.48 17.43 16.58
CA GLU A 40 -43.54 16.25 15.71
C GLU A 40 -42.27 16.08 14.86
N GLY A 41 -41.58 17.17 14.52
CA GLY A 41 -40.42 17.19 13.63
C GLY A 41 -40.75 17.46 12.16
N MET A 42 -39.73 17.71 11.34
CA MET A 42 -39.89 18.12 9.94
C MET A 42 -39.98 16.93 8.96
N SER A 43 -40.78 17.04 7.89
CA SER A 43 -40.73 16.07 6.79
C SER A 43 -39.43 16.21 5.97
N VAL A 44 -38.92 15.12 5.39
CA VAL A 44 -37.70 15.17 4.54
C VAL A 44 -37.93 16.04 3.30
N TRP A 45 -39.14 16.00 2.74
CA TRP A 45 -39.52 16.82 1.59
C TRP A 45 -39.59 18.31 1.94
N SER A 46 -40.14 18.65 3.11
CA SER A 46 -40.15 20.03 3.63
C SER A 46 -38.73 20.54 3.85
N PHE A 47 -37.85 19.73 4.46
CA PHE A 47 -36.44 20.05 4.63
C PHE A 47 -35.74 20.31 3.28
N LEU A 48 -35.91 19.40 2.31
CA LEU A 48 -35.33 19.56 0.97
C LEU A 48 -35.86 20.80 0.24
N GLU A 49 -37.13 21.15 0.42
CA GLU A 49 -37.73 22.37 -0.16
C GLU A 49 -37.17 23.64 0.50
N HIS A 50 -36.99 23.66 1.83
CA HIS A 50 -36.36 24.78 2.54
C HIS A 50 -34.86 24.92 2.22
N MET A 51 -34.17 23.82 1.92
CA MET A 51 -32.81 23.83 1.38
C MET A 51 -32.78 24.38 -0.06
N ARG A 52 -33.67 23.89 -0.94
CA ARG A 52 -33.78 24.31 -2.35
C ARG A 52 -34.13 25.79 -2.50
N THR A 53 -35.00 26.30 -1.62
CA THR A 53 -35.39 27.72 -1.58
C THR A 53 -34.38 28.62 -0.86
N GLY A 54 -33.28 28.06 -0.32
CA GLY A 54 -32.24 28.82 0.38
C GLY A 54 -32.71 29.43 1.71
N ARG A 55 -33.80 28.93 2.30
CA ARG A 55 -34.32 29.38 3.60
C ARG A 55 -33.48 28.84 4.76
N LEU A 56 -33.08 27.57 4.73
CA LEU A 56 -32.26 26.96 5.80
C LEU A 56 -30.75 27.15 5.59
N LEU A 57 -30.29 27.22 4.34
CA LEU A 57 -28.87 27.34 4.03
C LEU A 57 -28.67 28.05 2.68
N ARG A 58 -27.90 29.13 2.66
CA ARG A 58 -27.53 29.84 1.42
C ARG A 58 -26.26 29.24 0.82
N VAL A 59 -26.44 28.35 -0.14
CA VAL A 59 -25.32 27.70 -0.85
C VAL A 59 -24.75 28.65 -1.90
N THR A 60 -23.46 28.99 -1.78
CA THR A 60 -22.75 29.91 -2.68
C THR A 60 -21.91 29.19 -3.76
N SER A 61 -21.52 27.94 -3.55
CA SER A 61 -20.86 27.07 -4.53
C SER A 61 -21.41 25.66 -4.45
N THR A 62 -21.79 25.11 -5.61
CA THR A 62 -22.31 23.75 -5.75
C THR A 62 -21.22 22.71 -5.48
N GLU A 63 -19.97 23.02 -5.84
CA GLU A 63 -18.79 22.18 -5.58
C GLU A 63 -18.52 22.07 -4.08
N ALA A 64 -18.54 23.21 -3.37
CA ALA A 64 -18.36 23.25 -1.92
C ALA A 64 -19.45 22.46 -1.18
N LEU A 65 -20.72 22.60 -1.60
CA LEU A 65 -21.82 21.80 -1.06
C LEU A 65 -21.62 20.30 -1.34
N SER A 66 -21.21 19.91 -2.56
CA SER A 66 -21.00 18.51 -2.93
C SER A 66 -19.91 17.85 -2.07
N LEU A 67 -18.80 18.56 -1.84
CA LEU A 67 -17.74 18.12 -0.94
C LEU A 67 -18.23 18.01 0.51
N ALA A 68 -18.94 19.02 1.01
CA ALA A 68 -19.51 19.01 2.36
C ALA A 68 -20.52 17.87 2.57
N LEU A 69 -21.42 17.62 1.61
CA LEU A 69 -22.36 16.51 1.63
C LEU A 69 -21.64 15.15 1.70
N ASN A 70 -20.54 14.98 0.97
CA ASN A 70 -19.72 13.77 1.01
C ASN A 70 -19.07 13.57 2.40
N GLU A 71 -18.52 14.63 3.00
CA GLU A 71 -17.96 14.56 4.37
C GLU A 71 -19.02 14.21 5.42
N VAL A 72 -20.18 14.87 5.39
CA VAL A 72 -21.30 14.61 6.30
C VAL A 72 -21.84 13.19 6.12
N PHE A 73 -21.99 12.72 4.88
CA PHE A 73 -22.39 11.34 4.59
C PHE A 73 -21.41 10.31 5.18
N LEU A 74 -20.10 10.57 5.09
CA LEU A 74 -19.06 9.67 5.62
C LEU A 74 -19.00 9.66 7.14
N GLU A 75 -19.22 10.80 7.81
CA GLU A 75 -19.35 10.84 9.27
C GLU A 75 -20.60 10.09 9.73
N MET A 76 -21.76 10.37 9.11
CA MET A 76 -23.05 9.84 9.56
C MET A 76 -23.30 8.36 9.21
N TYR A 77 -22.84 7.90 8.04
CA TYR A 77 -23.10 6.54 7.56
C TYR A 77 -21.90 5.61 7.76
N HIS A 78 -20.69 6.08 7.50
CA HIS A 78 -19.46 5.28 7.58
C HIS A 78 -18.66 5.47 8.89
N ASN A 79 -19.10 6.39 9.77
CA ASN A 79 -18.44 6.76 11.03
C ASN A 79 -16.97 7.19 10.83
N VAL A 80 -16.67 7.86 9.71
CA VAL A 80 -15.33 8.41 9.43
C VAL A 80 -15.24 9.83 9.97
N LEU A 81 -14.28 10.06 10.87
CA LEU A 81 -14.14 11.31 11.61
C LEU A 81 -13.18 12.30 10.95
N LYS A 82 -12.15 11.76 10.31
CA LYS A 82 -11.21 12.48 9.46
C LYS A 82 -10.50 11.50 8.54
N ARG A 83 -10.18 11.95 7.33
CA ARG A 83 -9.41 11.21 6.34
C ARG A 83 -8.44 12.17 5.63
N GLY A 84 -7.37 11.65 5.06
CA GLY A 84 -6.35 12.48 4.41
C GLY A 84 -4.98 11.82 4.35
N TYR A 85 -4.10 12.34 3.51
CA TYR A 85 -2.69 11.93 3.48
C TYR A 85 -1.93 12.48 4.69
N MET A 86 -1.10 11.64 5.29
CA MET A 86 -0.09 12.05 6.27
C MET A 86 1.19 11.23 6.08
N TRP A 87 2.32 11.82 6.46
CA TRP A 87 3.59 11.13 6.49
C TRP A 87 3.70 10.30 7.77
N LYS A 88 3.90 8.99 7.63
CA LYS A 88 4.00 8.05 8.75
C LYS A 88 5.41 7.52 8.88
N LYS A 89 5.95 7.48 10.09
CA LYS A 89 7.23 6.82 10.38
C LYS A 89 7.11 5.29 10.38
N GLY A 90 8.06 4.62 9.76
CA GLY A 90 8.23 3.17 9.80
C GLY A 90 8.71 2.72 11.19
N HIS A 91 8.15 1.64 11.74
CA HIS A 91 8.54 1.19 13.08
C HIS A 91 9.92 0.51 13.10
N VAL A 92 10.18 -0.39 12.13
CA VAL A 92 11.45 -1.12 12.01
C VAL A 92 12.51 -0.27 11.30
N ARG A 93 12.24 0.13 10.04
CA ARG A 93 13.24 0.82 9.19
C ARG A 93 13.27 2.35 9.35
N ARG A 94 12.52 2.94 10.28
CA ARG A 94 12.40 4.40 10.58
C ARG A 94 12.12 5.38 9.43
N ASN A 95 12.08 4.93 8.17
CA ASN A 95 11.74 5.73 7.00
C ASN A 95 10.34 6.35 7.10
N TRP A 96 10.20 7.57 6.60
CA TRP A 96 8.93 8.28 6.46
C TRP A 96 8.25 7.90 5.14
N THR A 97 7.01 7.42 5.19
CA THR A 97 6.20 7.12 3.99
C THR A 97 4.85 7.80 4.09
N GLU A 98 4.43 8.46 3.02
CA GLU A 98 3.08 8.98 2.89
C GLU A 98 2.06 7.83 2.84
N ARG A 99 0.94 8.00 3.55
CA ARG A 99 -0.17 7.04 3.65
C ARG A 99 -1.48 7.81 3.73
N TRP A 100 -2.52 7.24 3.14
CA TRP A 100 -3.88 7.71 3.35
C TRP A 100 -4.41 7.17 4.68
N PHE A 101 -4.78 8.05 5.60
CA PHE A 101 -5.34 7.69 6.90
C PHE A 101 -6.87 7.81 6.88
N VAL A 102 -7.54 6.92 7.61
CA VAL A 102 -8.98 6.95 7.88
C VAL A 102 -9.18 6.73 9.37
N LEU A 103 -9.61 7.78 10.07
CA LEU A 103 -9.94 7.75 11.50
C LEU A 103 -11.42 7.42 11.70
N LYS A 104 -11.68 6.44 12.57
CA LYS A 104 -12.98 5.99 13.06
C LYS A 104 -13.03 6.08 14.59
N PRO A 105 -14.22 5.99 15.23
CA PRO A 105 -14.38 6.02 16.69
C PRO A 105 -13.38 5.18 17.49
N SER A 106 -13.11 3.95 17.05
CA SER A 106 -12.32 2.95 17.78
C SER A 106 -11.01 2.56 17.08
N SER A 107 -10.74 3.08 15.88
CA SER A 107 -9.55 2.71 15.12
C SER A 107 -9.10 3.79 14.13
N MET A 108 -7.79 3.86 13.88
CA MET A 108 -7.21 4.63 12.79
C MET A 108 -6.52 3.68 11.82
N ALA A 109 -7.16 3.42 10.69
CA ALA A 109 -6.59 2.62 9.61
C ALA A 109 -5.73 3.49 8.67
N TYR A 110 -4.71 2.89 8.06
CA TYR A 110 -3.90 3.56 7.04
C TYR A 110 -3.62 2.67 5.83
N TYR A 111 -3.63 3.28 4.65
CA TYR A 111 -3.63 2.64 3.34
C TYR A 111 -2.50 3.19 2.47
N ALA A 112 -2.18 2.51 1.36
CA ALA A 112 -1.26 3.03 0.36
C ALA A 112 -1.80 4.34 -0.27
N SER A 113 -3.10 4.38 -0.54
CA SER A 113 -3.80 5.37 -1.36
C SER A 113 -5.24 5.58 -0.85
N GLU A 114 -5.88 6.66 -1.31
CA GLU A 114 -7.27 7.02 -0.99
C GLU A 114 -8.33 6.04 -1.54
N ASP A 115 -7.96 5.14 -2.45
CA ASP A 115 -8.84 4.11 -3.01
C ASP A 115 -9.20 2.99 -2.02
N LEU A 116 -8.58 2.98 -0.84
CA LEU A 116 -8.81 2.06 0.28
C LEU A 116 -8.55 0.57 -0.01
N LYS A 117 -7.97 0.21 -1.16
CA LYS A 117 -7.76 -1.20 -1.54
C LYS A 117 -6.61 -1.86 -0.80
N ASP A 118 -5.54 -1.12 -0.54
CA ASP A 118 -4.30 -1.66 0.04
C ASP A 118 -4.09 -1.15 1.48
N LYS A 119 -4.72 -1.83 2.44
CA LYS A 119 -4.62 -1.53 3.88
C LYS A 119 -3.24 -1.93 4.41
N LYS A 120 -2.43 -0.92 4.79
CA LYS A 120 -1.07 -1.12 5.34
C LYS A 120 -1.03 -1.29 6.85
N GLY A 121 -2.13 -1.04 7.55
CA GLY A 121 -2.28 -1.36 8.96
C GLY A 121 -3.40 -0.57 9.64
N GLU A 122 -3.49 -0.75 10.95
CA GLU A 122 -4.50 -0.14 11.80
C GLU A 122 -3.95 0.08 13.21
N ILE A 123 -4.32 1.21 13.79
CA ILE A 123 -4.07 1.57 15.18
C ILE A 123 -5.41 1.41 15.88
N GLN A 124 -5.54 0.42 16.78
CA GLN A 124 -6.72 0.35 17.64
C GLN A 124 -6.63 1.49 18.65
N LEU A 125 -7.72 2.23 18.82
CA LEU A 125 -7.84 3.35 19.74
C LEU A 125 -8.62 2.86 20.95
N ASP A 126 -7.92 2.58 22.04
CA ASP A 126 -8.48 2.16 23.31
C ASP A 126 -8.37 3.27 24.37
N LYS A 127 -8.84 2.97 25.60
CA LYS A 127 -8.79 3.91 26.74
C LYS A 127 -7.36 4.18 27.25
N SER A 128 -6.36 3.39 26.87
CA SER A 128 -4.95 3.61 27.23
C SER A 128 -4.20 4.49 26.23
N CYS A 129 -4.79 4.71 25.05
CA CYS A 129 -4.15 5.46 23.97
C CYS A 129 -4.11 6.96 24.26
N VAL A 130 -2.96 7.59 23.99
CA VAL A 130 -2.73 9.02 24.18
C VAL A 130 -2.19 9.63 22.89
N VAL A 131 -2.67 10.83 22.53
CA VAL A 131 -2.16 11.59 21.38
C VAL A 131 -1.43 12.84 21.87
N GLU A 132 -0.18 13.02 21.43
CA GLU A 132 0.71 14.10 21.88
C GLU A 132 1.34 14.82 20.69
N PRO A 133 1.42 16.17 20.71
CA PRO A 133 2.26 16.91 19.77
C PRO A 133 3.74 16.63 20.06
N ILE A 134 4.54 16.50 19.01
CA ILE A 134 5.99 16.30 19.10
C ILE A 134 6.70 17.55 18.52
N PRO A 135 7.86 17.98 19.07
CA PRO A 135 8.69 19.02 18.45
C PRO A 135 9.24 18.57 17.08
N ASP A 136 9.41 19.53 16.17
CA ASP A 136 9.92 19.28 14.83
C ASP A 136 11.35 18.69 14.87
N ARG A 137 11.59 17.61 14.12
CA ARG A 137 12.84 16.83 14.13
C ARG A 137 13.00 16.01 12.85
N GLU A 138 14.21 15.52 12.57
CA GLU A 138 14.53 14.69 11.38
C GLU A 138 14.13 15.35 10.05
N GLY A 139 14.15 16.69 9.98
CA GLY A 139 13.71 17.46 8.80
C GLY A 139 12.20 17.43 8.55
N LYS A 140 11.39 16.85 9.45
CA LYS A 140 9.93 16.85 9.39
C LYS A 140 9.34 17.88 10.34
N ARG A 141 8.35 18.60 9.83
CA ARG A 141 7.55 19.58 10.60
C ARG A 141 6.16 19.04 10.92
N CYS A 142 5.44 19.76 11.77
CA CYS A 142 4.04 19.47 12.08
C CYS A 142 3.87 18.03 12.63
N LEU A 143 4.78 17.63 13.51
CA LEU A 143 4.84 16.30 14.10
C LEU A 143 3.86 16.11 15.27
N PHE A 144 3.30 14.91 15.36
CA PHE A 144 2.56 14.40 16.52
C PHE A 144 2.68 12.87 16.59
N CYS A 145 2.28 12.25 17.70
CA CYS A 145 2.18 10.81 17.79
C CYS A 145 0.90 10.33 18.47
N VAL A 146 0.54 9.08 18.17
CA VAL A 146 -0.41 8.29 18.95
C VAL A 146 0.38 7.19 19.65
N LYS A 147 0.40 7.21 20.98
CA LYS A 147 0.94 6.16 21.83
C LYS A 147 -0.17 5.16 22.12
N THR A 148 0.06 3.89 21.80
CA THR A 148 -0.75 2.74 22.24
C THR A 148 0.05 1.97 23.30
N HIS A 149 -0.61 1.06 24.05
CA HIS A 149 0.03 0.27 25.11
C HIS A 149 1.38 -0.37 24.72
N ASN A 150 1.53 -0.82 23.47
CA ASN A 150 2.73 -1.51 22.98
C ASN A 150 3.56 -0.71 21.96
N LYS A 151 3.13 0.48 21.52
CA LYS A 151 3.73 1.12 20.34
C LYS A 151 3.42 2.61 20.18
N THR A 152 4.44 3.39 19.83
CA THR A 152 4.28 4.78 19.41
C THR A 152 4.23 4.88 17.89
N TYR A 153 3.20 5.55 17.38
CA TYR A 153 3.02 5.87 15.96
C TYR A 153 3.31 7.35 15.74
N GLU A 154 4.44 7.67 15.12
CA GLU A 154 4.81 9.05 14.75
C GLU A 154 4.27 9.42 13.37
N MET A 155 3.61 10.59 13.28
CA MET A 155 3.05 11.15 12.06
C MET A 155 3.43 12.62 11.89
N SER A 156 3.54 13.05 10.63
CA SER A 156 3.75 14.44 10.19
C SER A 156 2.60 14.82 9.26
N ALA A 157 1.89 15.89 9.60
CA ALA A 157 0.86 16.50 8.75
C ALA A 157 1.49 17.44 7.71
N SER A 158 0.75 17.80 6.67
CA SER A 158 1.16 18.77 5.64
C SER A 158 1.52 20.14 6.21
N ASP A 159 0.75 20.58 7.21
CA ASP A 159 0.78 21.92 7.77
C ASP A 159 0.23 21.93 9.21
N GLN A 160 0.34 23.10 9.86
CA GLN A 160 -0.04 23.28 11.26
C GLN A 160 -1.56 23.20 11.48
N LYS A 161 -2.39 23.60 10.50
CA LYS A 161 -3.86 23.48 10.59
C LYS A 161 -4.24 21.99 10.56
N GLN A 162 -3.70 21.22 9.61
CA GLN A 162 -3.90 19.78 9.55
C GLN A 162 -3.38 19.05 10.80
N LYS A 163 -2.22 19.43 11.37
CA LYS A 163 -1.75 18.88 12.65
C LYS A 163 -2.78 19.08 13.77
N VAL A 164 -3.33 20.29 13.90
CA VAL A 164 -4.34 20.60 14.93
C VAL A 164 -5.62 19.81 14.68
N GLU A 165 -6.16 19.80 13.46
CA GLU A 165 -7.37 19.05 13.11
C GLU A 165 -7.22 17.54 13.36
N TRP A 166 -6.11 16.93 12.95
CA TRP A 166 -5.84 15.51 13.21
C TRP A 166 -5.69 15.22 14.70
N THR A 167 -4.96 16.05 15.44
CA THR A 167 -4.80 15.88 16.90
C THR A 167 -6.16 15.97 17.61
N GLN A 168 -6.97 16.99 17.28
CA GLN A 168 -8.31 17.17 17.87
C GLN A 168 -9.28 16.05 17.49
N ALA A 169 -9.24 15.56 16.25
CA ALA A 169 -10.07 14.45 15.80
C ALA A 169 -9.73 13.15 16.55
N VAL A 170 -8.44 12.86 16.75
CA VAL A 170 -7.99 11.71 17.55
C VAL A 170 -8.38 11.88 19.02
N GLN A 171 -8.18 13.06 19.61
CA GLN A 171 -8.64 13.34 20.99
C GLN A 171 -10.15 13.14 21.13
N ARG A 172 -10.95 13.53 20.13
CA ARG A 172 -12.41 13.31 20.13
C ARG A 172 -12.76 11.82 20.08
N ALA A 173 -12.08 11.04 19.23
CA ALA A 173 -12.25 9.59 19.18
C ALA A 173 -11.92 8.94 20.54
N LEU A 174 -10.76 9.30 21.13
CA LEU A 174 -10.33 8.79 22.43
C LEU A 174 -11.30 9.14 23.56
N ARG A 175 -11.86 10.36 23.62
CA ARG A 175 -12.88 10.72 24.62
C ARG A 175 -14.13 9.85 24.51
N LEU A 176 -14.61 9.57 23.30
CA LEU A 176 -15.77 8.71 23.09
C LEU A 176 -15.49 7.26 23.49
N GLN A 177 -14.27 6.76 23.28
CA GLN A 177 -13.84 5.46 23.83
C GLN A 177 -13.83 5.45 25.36
N HIS A 178 -13.38 6.53 26.01
CA HIS A 178 -13.39 6.65 27.47
C HIS A 178 -14.81 6.64 28.04
N GLU A 179 -15.67 7.51 27.50
CA GLU A 179 -17.05 7.73 27.95
C GLU A 179 -18.00 6.57 27.57
N GLY A 180 -17.59 5.70 26.63
CA GLY A 180 -18.43 4.61 26.12
C GLY A 180 -19.65 5.08 25.30
N LYS A 181 -19.66 6.35 24.89
CA LYS A 181 -20.78 6.98 24.18
C LYS A 181 -20.63 6.80 22.68
N SER A 182 -21.77 6.66 22.01
CA SER A 182 -21.85 6.82 20.56
C SER A 182 -21.71 8.29 20.15
N PHE A 183 -21.52 8.53 18.84
CA PHE A 183 -21.52 9.88 18.29
C PHE A 183 -22.93 10.49 18.32
N LEU A 184 -23.00 11.83 18.36
CA LEU A 184 -24.25 12.57 18.44
C LEU A 184 -25.25 12.19 17.33
N HIS A 185 -24.82 11.90 16.10
CA HIS A 185 -25.72 11.45 15.02
C HIS A 185 -26.36 10.08 15.28
N HIS A 186 -25.69 9.21 16.05
CA HIS A 186 -26.26 7.94 16.49
C HIS A 186 -27.32 8.15 17.57
N ASP A 187 -27.02 9.03 18.53
CA ASP A 187 -27.95 9.38 19.63
C ASP A 187 -29.21 10.07 19.07
N LEU A 188 -29.06 10.97 18.10
CA LEU A 188 -30.15 11.59 17.34
C LEU A 188 -30.96 10.57 16.53
N LYS A 189 -30.27 9.61 15.87
CA LYS A 189 -30.93 8.50 15.17
C LYS A 189 -31.73 7.59 16.11
N LEU A 190 -31.26 7.39 17.35
CA LEU A 190 -31.99 6.67 18.41
C LEU A 190 -33.19 7.47 18.92
N LYS A 191 -33.02 8.76 19.28
CA LYS A 191 -34.12 9.67 19.66
C LYS A 191 -35.26 9.61 18.64
N ARG A 192 -34.93 9.75 17.35
CA ARG A 192 -35.89 9.68 16.24
C ARG A 192 -36.61 8.34 16.11
N ARG A 193 -35.97 7.22 16.50
CA ARG A 193 -36.64 5.90 16.56
C ARG A 193 -37.66 5.87 17.70
N VAL A 194 -37.26 6.34 18.88
CA VAL A 194 -38.12 6.37 20.08
C VAL A 194 -39.34 7.26 19.88
N GLN A 195 -39.17 8.47 19.32
CA GLN A 195 -40.29 9.38 19.04
C GLN A 195 -41.32 8.73 18.10
N ARG A 196 -40.88 8.13 16.98
CA ARG A 196 -41.78 7.41 16.05
C ARG A 196 -42.54 6.27 16.74
N GLU A 197 -41.86 5.52 17.59
CA GLU A 197 -42.49 4.44 18.35
C GLU A 197 -43.55 4.99 19.33
N ASN A 198 -43.27 6.09 20.03
CA ASN A 198 -44.23 6.77 20.91
C ASN A 198 -45.45 7.28 20.13
N SER A 199 -45.28 8.03 19.04
CA SER A 199 -46.40 8.51 18.21
C SER A 199 -47.24 7.35 17.66
N THR A 200 -46.62 6.22 17.31
CA THR A 200 -47.34 5.02 16.86
C THR A 200 -48.14 4.36 18.00
N ARG A 201 -47.57 4.28 19.20
CA ARG A 201 -48.23 3.78 20.42
C ARG A 201 -49.38 4.69 20.88
N GLU A 202 -49.24 6.01 20.77
CA GLU A 202 -50.29 6.98 21.08
C GLU A 202 -51.45 6.87 20.10
N ARG A 203 -51.16 6.82 18.80
CA ARG A 203 -52.19 6.58 17.77
C ARG A 203 -52.95 5.26 17.98
N SER A 204 -52.25 4.21 18.44
CA SER A 204 -52.84 2.91 18.81
C SER A 204 -53.68 2.95 20.10
N ARG A 205 -53.39 3.88 21.02
CA ARG A 205 -54.18 4.12 22.25
C ARG A 205 -55.44 4.92 21.94
N SER A 206 -55.33 5.99 21.16
CA SER A 206 -56.49 6.80 20.75
C SER A 206 -57.49 6.00 19.91
N SER A 207 -57.02 5.06 19.06
CA SER A 207 -57.91 4.15 18.31
C SER A 207 -58.54 3.03 19.16
N ARG A 208 -58.02 2.77 20.37
CA ARG A 208 -58.64 1.85 21.34
C ARG A 208 -59.59 2.56 22.30
N SER A 209 -59.33 3.84 22.61
CA SER A 209 -60.16 4.67 23.50
C SER A 209 -61.50 5.08 22.90
N SER A 210 -61.70 4.94 21.58
CA SER A 210 -62.90 5.39 20.85
C SER A 210 -63.96 4.31 20.63
N ARG A 211 -63.90 3.18 21.35
CA ARG A 211 -64.75 1.99 21.13
C ARG A 211 -65.55 1.48 22.34
N SER A 212 -65.66 2.26 23.42
CA SER A 212 -66.30 1.81 24.66
C SER A 212 -67.29 2.84 25.22
N SER A 213 -68.56 2.77 24.81
CA SER A 213 -69.77 3.20 25.57
C SER A 213 -71.04 2.98 24.73
N GLN A 214 -71.98 2.14 25.18
CA GLN A 214 -73.44 2.37 25.26
C GLN A 214 -74.27 1.09 25.48
N SER A 215 -75.51 1.30 25.96
CA SER A 215 -76.48 0.33 26.49
C SER A 215 -77.90 0.97 26.39
N ASP A 216 -79.04 0.36 26.73
CA ASP A 216 -79.35 -0.84 27.53
C ASP A 216 -80.53 -1.66 26.95
N ASP A 217 -80.55 -2.96 27.28
CA ASP A 217 -81.69 -3.83 27.65
C ASP A 217 -83.11 -3.70 26.99
N SER A 218 -83.61 -4.81 26.39
CA SER A 218 -84.95 -5.42 26.67
C SER A 218 -85.43 -6.48 25.64
N ASN A 219 -84.90 -7.71 25.64
CA ASN A 219 -85.62 -8.93 25.15
C ASN A 219 -84.96 -10.27 25.61
N ILE A 220 -85.03 -10.56 26.91
CA ILE A 220 -84.04 -11.39 27.64
C ILE A 220 -84.16 -12.94 27.52
N GLN A 221 -85.09 -13.53 26.76
CA GLN A 221 -85.28 -15.01 26.83
C GLN A 221 -85.29 -15.83 25.54
N GLU A 222 -85.69 -15.26 24.40
CA GLU A 222 -85.68 -15.97 23.12
C GLU A 222 -84.46 -15.57 22.27
N VAL A 223 -84.04 -14.30 22.39
CA VAL A 223 -82.79 -13.79 21.84
C VAL A 223 -81.59 -14.42 22.54
N ASP A 224 -81.65 -14.58 23.87
CA ASP A 224 -80.56 -15.10 24.71
C ASP A 224 -80.12 -16.54 24.33
N ARG A 225 -81.03 -17.37 23.78
CA ARG A 225 -80.66 -18.70 23.24
C ARG A 225 -80.00 -18.59 21.86
N MET A 226 -80.57 -17.81 20.94
CA MET A 226 -80.00 -17.61 19.61
C MET A 226 -78.69 -16.80 19.63
N GLU A 227 -78.51 -15.90 20.61
CA GLU A 227 -77.26 -15.20 20.88
C GLU A 227 -76.24 -16.11 21.53
N LYS A 228 -76.65 -17.01 22.43
CA LYS A 228 -75.75 -18.02 22.99
C LYS A 228 -75.29 -19.02 21.93
N ASP A 229 -76.19 -19.52 21.09
CA ASP A 229 -75.82 -20.38 19.95
C ASP A 229 -74.91 -19.61 18.96
N LYS A 230 -75.16 -18.32 18.70
CA LYS A 230 -74.26 -17.45 17.93
C LYS A 230 -72.89 -17.27 18.60
N GLN A 231 -72.86 -17.04 19.91
CA GLN A 231 -71.63 -16.87 20.69
C GLN A 231 -70.85 -18.17 20.71
N ASP A 232 -71.49 -19.33 20.84
CA ASP A 232 -70.84 -20.64 20.80
C ASP A 232 -70.28 -20.92 19.39
N LEU A 233 -71.01 -20.58 18.32
CA LEU A 233 -70.51 -20.59 16.93
C LEU A 233 -69.35 -19.60 16.70
N GLU A 234 -69.40 -18.42 17.30
CA GLU A 234 -68.34 -17.40 17.20
C GLU A 234 -67.10 -17.81 18.00
N ILE A 235 -67.29 -18.41 19.18
CA ILE A 235 -66.25 -19.03 20.01
C ILE A 235 -65.62 -20.21 19.27
N GLU A 236 -66.39 -21.06 18.61
CA GLU A 236 -65.85 -22.19 17.84
C GLU A 236 -65.05 -21.71 16.62
N ASN A 237 -65.51 -20.67 15.91
CA ASN A 237 -64.73 -19.99 14.88
C ASN A 237 -63.44 -19.35 15.43
N ILE A 238 -63.50 -18.69 16.61
CA ILE A 238 -62.32 -18.13 17.29
C ILE A 238 -61.33 -19.23 17.68
N ILE A 239 -61.80 -20.37 18.19
CA ILE A 239 -60.98 -21.53 18.56
C ILE A 239 -60.34 -22.15 17.31
N GLN A 240 -61.08 -22.28 16.21
CA GLN A 240 -60.54 -22.81 14.95
C GLN A 240 -59.48 -21.85 14.36
N HIS A 241 -59.77 -20.55 14.30
CA HIS A 241 -58.80 -19.52 13.88
C HIS A 241 -57.57 -19.47 14.80
N ALA A 242 -57.72 -19.69 16.11
CA ALA A 242 -56.59 -19.77 17.05
C ALA A 242 -55.73 -21.02 16.82
N ARG A 243 -56.35 -22.17 16.49
CA ARG A 243 -55.62 -23.40 16.10
C ARG A 243 -54.86 -23.20 14.77
N GLU A 244 -55.47 -22.58 13.78
CA GLU A 244 -54.83 -22.26 12.50
C GLU A 244 -53.67 -21.25 12.66
N LEU A 245 -53.82 -20.24 13.52
CA LEU A 245 -52.74 -19.32 13.90
C LEU A 245 -51.56 -20.05 14.55
N GLU A 246 -51.82 -20.97 15.49
CA GLU A 246 -50.78 -21.75 16.17
C GLU A 246 -50.06 -22.72 15.21
N ILE A 247 -50.78 -23.32 14.26
CA ILE A 247 -50.16 -24.15 13.19
C ILE A 247 -49.26 -23.27 12.31
N ARG A 248 -49.78 -22.15 11.77
CA ARG A 248 -48.96 -21.21 10.98
C ARG A 248 -47.75 -20.68 11.73
N ARG A 249 -47.88 -20.44 13.04
CA ARG A 249 -46.77 -20.02 13.89
C ARG A 249 -45.69 -21.08 13.97
N ARG A 250 -46.06 -22.35 14.21
CA ARG A 250 -45.11 -23.47 14.25
C ARG A 250 -44.44 -23.71 12.89
N GLU A 251 -45.19 -23.62 11.80
CA GLU A 251 -44.63 -23.69 10.44
C GLU A 251 -43.66 -22.53 10.16
N ALA A 252 -43.99 -21.30 10.60
CA ALA A 252 -43.10 -20.15 10.50
C ALA A 252 -41.81 -20.36 11.31
N GLU A 253 -41.91 -20.73 12.59
CA GLU A 253 -40.78 -21.03 13.48
C GLU A 253 -39.91 -22.17 12.92
N GLU A 254 -40.53 -23.23 12.35
CA GLU A 254 -39.76 -24.30 11.71
C GLU A 254 -39.08 -23.83 10.40
N SER A 255 -39.75 -22.99 9.60
CA SER A 255 -39.18 -22.40 8.39
C SER A 255 -37.98 -21.49 8.70
N GLU A 256 -38.05 -20.72 9.80
CA GLU A 256 -36.94 -19.91 10.28
C GLU A 256 -35.78 -20.79 10.76
N ARG A 257 -36.06 -21.86 11.50
CA ARG A 257 -35.04 -22.84 11.90
C ARG A 257 -34.39 -23.52 10.70
N ARG A 258 -35.13 -23.80 9.62
CA ARG A 258 -34.58 -24.33 8.35
C ARG A 258 -33.64 -23.30 7.68
N LYS A 259 -34.08 -22.05 7.53
CA LYS A 259 -33.27 -20.94 7.01
C LYS A 259 -31.98 -20.70 7.83
N GLN A 260 -32.07 -20.77 9.16
CA GLN A 260 -30.90 -20.65 10.05
C GLN A 260 -29.87 -21.76 9.80
N LYS A 261 -30.33 -23.01 9.59
CA LYS A 261 -29.45 -24.14 9.25
C LYS A 261 -28.81 -23.99 7.87
N GLU A 262 -29.55 -23.51 6.87
CA GLU A 262 -29.02 -23.21 5.54
C GLU A 262 -27.90 -22.15 5.61
N VAL A 263 -28.14 -21.06 6.33
CA VAL A 263 -27.13 -20.01 6.58
C VAL A 263 -25.92 -20.56 7.34
N GLN A 264 -26.11 -21.44 8.32
CA GLN A 264 -25.00 -22.08 9.03
C GLN A 264 -24.16 -22.97 8.09
N MET A 265 -24.79 -23.84 7.29
CA MET A 265 -24.08 -24.71 6.35
C MET A 265 -23.30 -23.90 5.30
N GLU A 266 -23.88 -22.80 4.80
CA GLU A 266 -23.20 -21.90 3.86
C GLU A 266 -22.01 -21.19 4.52
N LEU A 267 -22.13 -20.75 5.78
CA LEU A 267 -21.01 -20.18 6.52
C LEU A 267 -19.90 -21.22 6.77
N GLU A 268 -20.25 -22.46 7.10
CA GLU A 268 -19.28 -23.56 7.25
C GLU A 268 -18.58 -23.90 5.91
N ARG A 269 -19.27 -23.80 4.77
CA ARG A 269 -18.68 -23.95 3.44
C ARG A 269 -17.67 -22.83 3.16
N GLN A 270 -18.07 -21.57 3.39
CA GLN A 270 -17.20 -20.41 3.20
C GLN A 270 -15.96 -20.44 4.11
N LEU A 271 -16.11 -20.91 5.36
CA LEU A 271 -14.98 -21.13 6.27
C LEU A 271 -14.00 -22.15 5.70
N LYS A 272 -14.48 -23.34 5.30
CA LYS A 272 -13.61 -24.39 4.70
C LYS A 272 -12.89 -23.89 3.43
N GLU A 273 -13.57 -23.14 2.58
CA GLU A 273 -12.96 -22.54 1.38
C GLU A 273 -11.89 -21.49 1.74
N ALA A 274 -12.15 -20.64 2.75
CA ALA A 274 -11.16 -19.69 3.24
C ALA A 274 -9.94 -20.39 3.88
N GLU A 275 -10.12 -21.53 4.56
CA GLU A 275 -9.03 -22.32 5.14
C GLU A 275 -8.15 -22.97 4.06
N VAL A 276 -8.75 -23.61 3.05
CA VAL A 276 -8.01 -24.16 1.91
C VAL A 276 -7.24 -23.08 1.15
N MET A 277 -7.84 -21.89 0.97
CA MET A 277 -7.16 -20.75 0.36
C MET A 277 -6.00 -20.22 1.21
N ARG A 278 -6.15 -20.19 2.55
CA ARG A 278 -5.09 -19.82 3.51
C ARG A 278 -3.91 -20.79 3.44
N GLU A 279 -4.18 -22.09 3.40
CA GLU A 279 -3.14 -23.14 3.31
C GLU A 279 -2.40 -23.10 1.96
N SER A 280 -3.14 -22.93 0.86
CA SER A 280 -2.57 -22.76 -0.48
C SER A 280 -1.63 -21.54 -0.55
N LEU A 281 -2.08 -20.39 -0.03
CA LEU A 281 -1.27 -19.17 0.05
C LEU A 281 -0.04 -19.36 0.95
N GLN A 282 -0.18 -20.04 2.09
CA GLN A 282 0.93 -20.35 2.99
C GLN A 282 1.99 -21.23 2.32
N ALA A 283 1.57 -22.24 1.55
CA ALA A 283 2.48 -23.08 0.77
C ALA A 283 3.19 -22.29 -0.35
N GLU A 284 2.50 -21.33 -0.99
CA GLU A 284 3.13 -20.43 -1.97
C GLU A 284 4.14 -19.47 -1.31
N MET A 285 3.81 -18.92 -0.13
CA MET A 285 4.73 -18.09 0.65
C MET A 285 5.98 -18.86 1.06
N GLN A 286 5.87 -20.10 1.54
CA GLN A 286 7.02 -20.94 1.86
C GLN A 286 7.90 -21.24 0.63
N LYS A 287 7.30 -21.42 -0.56
CA LYS A 287 8.06 -21.57 -1.82
C LYS A 287 8.81 -20.28 -2.19
N LYS A 288 8.19 -19.11 -1.99
CA LYS A 288 8.83 -17.80 -2.22
C LYS A 288 9.93 -17.51 -1.19
N GLU A 289 9.72 -17.85 0.07
CA GLU A 289 10.69 -17.71 1.16
C GLU A 289 11.94 -18.56 0.92
N LYS A 290 11.79 -19.84 0.54
CA LYS A 290 12.92 -20.70 0.15
C LYS A 290 13.74 -20.12 -1.01
N LYS A 291 13.08 -19.54 -2.02
CA LYS A 291 13.76 -18.87 -3.15
C LYS A 291 14.48 -17.58 -2.70
N ALA A 292 13.87 -16.80 -1.82
CA ALA A 292 14.49 -15.59 -1.28
C ALA A 292 15.73 -15.91 -0.42
N GLU A 293 15.68 -16.99 0.38
CA GLU A 293 16.81 -17.46 1.17
C GLU A 293 17.95 -18.00 0.29
N GLN A 294 17.64 -18.71 -0.81
CA GLN A 294 18.64 -19.08 -1.83
C GLN A 294 19.28 -17.84 -2.48
N GLN A 295 18.48 -16.84 -2.87
CA GLN A 295 18.99 -15.59 -3.44
C GLN A 295 19.87 -14.82 -2.44
N LYS A 296 19.48 -14.77 -1.17
CA LYS A 296 20.25 -14.12 -0.10
C LYS A 296 21.61 -14.79 0.11
N ARG A 297 21.68 -16.13 0.12
CA ARG A 297 22.95 -16.87 0.18
C ARG A 297 23.84 -16.57 -1.02
N ARG A 298 23.26 -16.49 -2.23
CA ARG A 298 24.01 -16.11 -3.43
C ARG A 298 24.54 -14.68 -3.38
N ILE A 299 23.78 -13.74 -2.81
CA ILE A 299 24.26 -12.37 -2.60
C ILE A 299 25.46 -12.38 -1.63
N GLN A 300 25.38 -13.13 -0.53
CA GLN A 300 26.49 -13.28 0.42
C GLN A 300 27.74 -13.95 -0.20
N GLU A 301 27.56 -14.95 -1.07
CA GLU A 301 28.67 -15.53 -1.85
C GLU A 301 29.32 -14.48 -2.78
N LEU A 302 28.51 -13.68 -3.48
CA LEU A 302 28.99 -12.63 -4.38
C LEU A 302 29.75 -11.55 -3.61
N GLU A 303 29.18 -11.02 -2.53
CA GLU A 303 29.81 -10.06 -1.61
C GLU A 303 31.18 -10.57 -1.14
N LEU A 304 31.25 -11.80 -0.62
CA LEU A 304 32.52 -12.40 -0.16
C LEU A 304 33.55 -12.58 -1.29
N THR A 305 33.12 -12.88 -2.53
CA THR A 305 34.06 -12.95 -3.66
C THR A 305 34.48 -11.59 -4.19
N GLN A 306 33.64 -10.56 -4.03
CA GLN A 306 34.00 -9.18 -4.35
C GLN A 306 35.07 -8.68 -3.37
N GLU A 307 34.88 -8.85 -2.06
CA GLU A 307 35.88 -8.50 -1.03
C GLU A 307 37.25 -9.15 -1.31
N LYS A 308 37.25 -10.42 -1.73
CA LYS A 308 38.49 -11.14 -2.09
C LYS A 308 39.13 -10.66 -3.39
N LEU A 309 38.32 -10.22 -4.35
CA LEU A 309 38.81 -9.62 -5.58
C LEU A 309 39.41 -8.23 -5.32
N GLU A 310 38.78 -7.43 -4.47
CA GLU A 310 39.29 -6.12 -4.02
C GLU A 310 40.62 -6.29 -3.30
N ALA A 311 40.72 -7.20 -2.32
CA ALA A 311 41.98 -7.52 -1.66
C ALA A 311 43.08 -8.05 -2.62
N ALA A 312 42.70 -8.79 -3.67
CA ALA A 312 43.65 -9.23 -4.69
C ALA A 312 44.14 -8.07 -5.58
N LEU A 313 43.26 -7.12 -5.90
CA LEU A 313 43.59 -5.92 -6.66
C LEU A 313 44.53 -5.00 -5.86
N ASP A 314 44.30 -4.83 -4.56
CA ASP A 314 45.19 -4.05 -3.68
C ASP A 314 46.61 -4.64 -3.64
N ILE A 315 46.73 -5.98 -3.61
CA ILE A 315 48.02 -6.68 -3.70
C ILE A 315 48.67 -6.44 -5.07
N GLU A 316 47.92 -6.45 -6.18
CA GLU A 316 48.46 -6.12 -7.50
C GLU A 316 48.92 -4.66 -7.60
N ILE A 317 48.15 -3.71 -7.05
CA ILE A 317 48.52 -2.29 -7.00
C ILE A 317 49.82 -2.11 -6.21
N GLN A 318 49.91 -2.69 -5.01
CA GLN A 318 51.13 -2.61 -4.19
C GLN A 318 52.34 -3.26 -4.90
N ALA A 319 52.17 -4.42 -5.55
CA ALA A 319 53.23 -5.08 -6.29
C ALA A 319 53.73 -4.24 -7.49
N ARG A 320 52.83 -3.55 -8.21
CA ARG A 320 53.22 -2.58 -9.27
C ARG A 320 54.01 -1.40 -8.69
N MET A 321 53.58 -0.87 -7.54
CA MET A 321 54.28 0.22 -6.87
C MET A 321 55.67 -0.21 -6.34
N GLU A 322 55.85 -1.48 -5.96
CA GLU A 322 57.15 -2.04 -5.57
C GLU A 322 58.08 -2.27 -6.77
N GLU A 323 57.55 -2.79 -7.88
CA GLU A 323 58.31 -2.97 -9.13
C GLU A 323 58.79 -1.63 -9.71
N GLU A 324 57.93 -0.62 -9.76
CA GLU A 324 58.28 0.72 -10.24
C GLU A 324 59.35 1.39 -9.34
N ARG A 325 59.28 1.22 -8.00
CA ARG A 325 60.34 1.69 -7.09
C ARG A 325 61.67 0.98 -7.34
N ALA A 326 61.66 -0.35 -7.50
CA ALA A 326 62.87 -1.13 -7.79
C ALA A 326 63.50 -0.72 -9.13
N ARG A 327 62.67 -0.40 -10.12
CA ARG A 327 63.09 0.09 -11.43
C ARG A 327 63.77 1.46 -11.36
N GLN A 328 63.19 2.40 -10.63
CA GLN A 328 63.76 3.74 -10.41
C GLN A 328 65.11 3.68 -9.65
N GLU A 329 65.25 2.78 -8.68
CA GLU A 329 66.53 2.57 -7.99
C GLU A 329 67.59 1.97 -8.93
N LEU A 330 67.22 1.02 -9.79
CA LEU A 330 68.12 0.47 -10.81
C LEU A 330 68.58 1.53 -11.81
N GLU A 331 67.68 2.43 -12.22
CA GLU A 331 67.98 3.58 -13.09
C GLU A 331 68.97 4.54 -12.43
N ARG A 332 68.74 4.93 -11.17
CA ARG A 332 69.71 5.75 -10.39
C ARG A 332 71.08 5.10 -10.27
N LEU A 333 71.15 3.78 -10.07
CA LEU A 333 72.42 3.05 -9.98
C LEU A 333 73.14 2.98 -11.33
N LEU A 334 72.40 2.86 -12.45
CA LEU A 334 72.95 2.94 -13.80
C LEU A 334 73.54 4.33 -14.10
N GLU A 335 72.82 5.40 -13.80
CA GLU A 335 73.30 6.78 -13.93
C GLU A 335 74.57 7.02 -13.11
N ALA A 336 74.58 6.55 -11.86
CA ALA A 336 75.75 6.66 -10.98
C ALA A 336 76.95 5.83 -11.48
N GLU A 337 76.72 4.63 -12.01
CA GLU A 337 77.77 3.81 -12.64
C GLU A 337 78.37 4.52 -13.87
N ASP A 338 77.54 5.14 -14.71
CA ASP A 338 77.99 5.81 -15.94
C ASP A 338 78.65 7.17 -15.71
N GLU A 339 78.22 7.93 -14.69
CA GLU A 339 78.96 9.10 -14.18
C GLU A 339 80.33 8.68 -13.62
N LYS A 340 80.39 7.62 -12.81
CA LYS A 340 81.67 7.12 -12.27
C LYS A 340 82.59 6.54 -13.35
N LYS A 341 82.07 5.88 -14.39
CA LYS A 341 82.87 5.51 -15.58
C LYS A 341 83.44 6.73 -16.30
N ARG A 342 82.67 7.82 -16.45
CA ARG A 342 83.15 9.08 -17.05
C ARG A 342 84.28 9.68 -16.20
N GLN A 343 84.12 9.75 -14.88
CA GLN A 343 85.15 10.23 -13.95
C GLN A 343 86.41 9.35 -13.98
N PHE A 344 86.26 8.02 -13.99
CA PHE A 344 87.38 7.08 -14.07
C PHE A 344 88.19 7.24 -15.37
N ARG A 345 87.52 7.39 -16.53
CA ARG A 345 88.21 7.66 -17.81
C ARG A 345 89.01 8.97 -17.77
N LEU A 346 88.41 10.04 -17.24
CA LEU A 346 89.09 11.34 -17.11
C LEU A 346 90.31 11.28 -16.17
N LEU A 347 90.25 10.48 -15.10
CA LEU A 347 91.41 10.22 -14.23
C LEU A 347 92.48 9.39 -14.94
N GLN A 348 92.09 8.44 -15.79
CA GLN A 348 93.01 7.59 -16.56
C GLN A 348 93.76 8.40 -17.61
N GLU A 349 93.07 9.32 -18.30
CA GLU A 349 93.67 10.28 -19.23
C GLU A 349 94.65 11.22 -18.52
N GLN A 350 94.30 11.74 -17.35
CA GLN A 350 95.20 12.57 -16.53
C GLN A 350 96.45 11.82 -16.07
N GLN A 351 96.33 10.59 -15.56
CA GLN A 351 97.50 9.79 -15.19
C GLN A 351 98.38 9.47 -16.41
N GLY A 352 97.76 9.15 -17.56
CA GLY A 352 98.48 8.93 -18.81
C GLY A 352 99.19 10.18 -19.35
N PHE A 353 98.69 11.39 -19.05
CA PHE A 353 99.36 12.65 -19.35
C PHE A 353 100.55 12.88 -18.39
N LEU A 354 100.33 12.73 -17.08
CA LEU A 354 101.38 12.90 -16.06
C LEU A 354 102.55 11.93 -16.28
N GLN A 355 102.30 10.66 -16.58
CA GLN A 355 103.37 9.69 -16.88
C GLN A 355 104.22 10.07 -18.10
N ARG A 356 103.61 10.66 -19.15
CA ARG A 356 104.38 11.17 -20.31
C ARG A 356 105.24 12.39 -19.94
N GLN A 357 104.78 13.22 -19.02
CA GLN A 357 105.49 14.41 -18.54
C GLN A 357 106.59 14.07 -17.51
N GLU A 358 106.39 13.04 -16.68
CA GLU A 358 107.39 12.52 -15.76
C GLU A 358 108.52 11.78 -16.51
N ALA A 359 108.18 11.05 -17.58
CA ALA A 359 109.15 10.42 -18.47
C ALA A 359 110.12 11.42 -19.14
N SER A 360 109.74 12.70 -19.28
CA SER A 360 110.66 13.75 -19.75
C SER A 360 111.49 14.42 -18.64
N ASN A 361 111.13 14.25 -17.36
CA ASN A 361 111.71 15.00 -16.23
C ASN A 361 112.44 14.15 -15.17
N GLY A 362 112.43 12.81 -15.27
CA GLY A 362 113.43 11.97 -14.63
C GLY A 362 113.43 11.92 -13.09
N ARG A 363 112.26 12.00 -12.43
CA ARG A 363 112.12 11.73 -10.99
C ARG A 363 111.06 10.66 -10.72
N PRO A 364 111.31 9.69 -9.81
CA PRO A 364 110.29 8.79 -9.31
C PRO A 364 109.45 9.48 -8.22
N SER A 365 108.13 9.25 -8.23
CA SER A 365 107.21 9.71 -7.20
C SER A 365 106.77 8.55 -6.30
N GLU A 366 106.86 8.71 -4.98
CA GLU A 366 106.53 7.65 -4.02
C GLU A 366 105.02 7.57 -3.72
N SER A 367 104.49 6.34 -3.81
CA SER A 367 103.50 5.77 -2.88
C SER A 367 102.41 6.69 -2.28
N THR A 368 101.63 7.37 -3.12
CA THR A 368 100.25 7.73 -2.77
C THR A 368 99.30 6.67 -3.34
N PRO A 369 98.29 6.19 -2.58
CA PRO A 369 97.29 5.26 -3.11
C PRO A 369 96.62 5.91 -4.32
N SER A 370 96.80 5.31 -5.50
CA SER A 370 96.37 5.93 -6.75
C SER A 370 94.86 6.23 -6.70
N ALA A 371 94.47 7.47 -6.98
CA ALA A 371 93.06 7.87 -7.01
C ALA A 371 92.24 6.99 -7.98
N LEU A 372 92.89 6.43 -9.01
CA LEU A 372 92.32 5.43 -9.92
C LEU A 372 92.02 4.09 -9.24
N TYR A 373 92.82 3.64 -8.28
CA TYR A 373 92.52 2.43 -7.52
C TYR A 373 91.25 2.61 -6.67
N SER A 374 91.13 3.74 -5.98
CA SER A 374 89.92 4.08 -5.22
C SER A 374 88.69 4.20 -6.13
N ALA A 375 88.80 4.91 -7.26
CA ALA A 375 87.73 5.04 -8.23
C ALA A 375 87.33 3.70 -8.90
N SER A 376 88.30 2.78 -9.12
CA SER A 376 88.03 1.42 -9.60
C SER A 376 87.26 0.60 -8.57
N LEU A 377 87.59 0.73 -7.28
CA LEU A 377 86.91 0.02 -6.20
C LEU A 377 85.48 0.54 -6.01
N GLU A 378 85.27 1.85 -6.09
CA GLU A 378 83.94 2.47 -6.10
C GLU A 378 83.10 1.99 -7.29
N LEU A 379 83.68 1.93 -8.49
CA LEU A 379 82.99 1.43 -9.68
C LEU A 379 82.61 -0.05 -9.54
N GLN A 380 83.49 -0.89 -8.98
CA GLN A 380 83.21 -2.30 -8.69
C GLN A 380 82.08 -2.45 -7.66
N HIS A 381 82.05 -1.61 -6.62
CA HIS A 381 80.97 -1.60 -5.63
C HIS A 381 79.62 -1.15 -6.24
N LEU A 382 79.62 -0.16 -7.14
CA LEU A 382 78.43 0.23 -7.89
C LEU A 382 77.93 -0.89 -8.80
N GLN A 383 78.83 -1.58 -9.52
CA GLN A 383 78.47 -2.73 -10.36
C GLN A 383 77.85 -3.87 -9.54
N ALA A 384 78.41 -4.21 -8.38
CA ALA A 384 77.83 -5.19 -7.47
C ALA A 384 76.49 -4.73 -6.86
N SER A 385 76.28 -3.43 -6.69
CA SER A 385 75.02 -2.87 -6.21
C SER A 385 73.94 -2.86 -7.31
N ARG A 386 74.30 -2.53 -8.55
CA ARG A 386 73.45 -2.67 -9.73
C ARG A 386 73.01 -4.13 -9.94
N GLN A 387 73.92 -5.09 -9.80
CA GLN A 387 73.59 -6.52 -9.91
C GLN A 387 72.56 -6.95 -8.86
N ARG A 388 72.71 -6.54 -7.60
CA ARG A 388 71.73 -6.79 -6.54
C ARG A 388 70.38 -6.11 -6.79
N SER A 389 70.40 -4.86 -7.27
CA SER A 389 69.18 -4.12 -7.63
C SER A 389 68.45 -4.76 -8.82
N HIS A 390 69.17 -5.28 -9.83
CA HIS A 390 68.60 -6.02 -10.95
C HIS A 390 67.91 -7.32 -10.49
N GLN A 391 68.56 -8.10 -9.61
CA GLN A 391 67.95 -9.28 -9.00
C GLN A 391 66.69 -8.92 -8.20
N HIS A 392 66.71 -7.82 -7.45
CA HIS A 392 65.54 -7.35 -6.72
C HIS A 392 64.39 -6.91 -7.65
N LEU A 393 64.69 -6.27 -8.78
CA LEU A 393 63.69 -5.95 -9.80
C LEU A 393 63.06 -7.22 -10.40
N GLU A 394 63.86 -8.25 -10.69
CA GLU A 394 63.36 -9.56 -11.15
C GLU A 394 62.42 -10.20 -10.11
N GLU A 395 62.76 -10.13 -8.82
CA GLU A 395 61.88 -10.57 -7.72
C GLU A 395 60.57 -9.79 -7.69
N MET A 396 60.59 -8.45 -7.85
CA MET A 396 59.37 -7.65 -7.84
C MET A 396 58.49 -7.92 -9.06
N GLN A 397 59.10 -8.13 -10.24
CA GLN A 397 58.37 -8.52 -11.46
C GLN A 397 57.70 -9.89 -11.30
N GLU A 398 58.35 -10.84 -10.63
CA GLU A 398 57.74 -12.15 -10.36
C GLU A 398 56.62 -12.05 -9.31
N ARG A 399 56.77 -11.22 -8.27
CA ARG A 399 55.66 -10.91 -7.34
C ARG A 399 54.46 -10.29 -8.07
N LEU A 400 54.71 -9.34 -8.97
CA LEU A 400 53.66 -8.72 -9.79
C LEU A 400 52.94 -9.75 -10.67
N ARG A 401 53.67 -10.63 -11.37
CA ARG A 401 53.05 -11.72 -12.16
C ARG A 401 52.13 -12.59 -11.31
N ASN A 402 52.57 -12.96 -10.11
CA ASN A 402 51.78 -13.76 -9.18
C ASN A 402 50.53 -13.01 -8.67
N ALA A 403 50.65 -11.72 -8.37
CA ALA A 403 49.50 -10.88 -8.00
C ALA A 403 48.47 -10.75 -9.14
N THR A 404 48.91 -10.48 -10.37
CA THR A 404 48.03 -10.44 -11.56
C THR A 404 47.35 -11.79 -11.82
N GLN A 405 48.04 -12.93 -11.57
CA GLN A 405 47.40 -14.25 -11.64
C GLN A 405 46.31 -14.44 -10.57
N HIS A 406 46.55 -13.96 -9.34
CA HIS A 406 45.57 -14.00 -8.25
C HIS A 406 44.32 -13.18 -8.57
N VAL A 407 44.47 -11.97 -9.13
CA VAL A 407 43.36 -11.14 -9.64
C VAL A 407 42.60 -11.84 -10.76
N ARG A 408 43.28 -12.50 -11.69
CA ARG A 408 42.64 -13.30 -12.75
C ARG A 408 41.83 -14.47 -12.17
N HIS A 409 42.35 -15.15 -11.14
CA HIS A 409 41.63 -16.23 -10.46
C HIS A 409 40.30 -15.73 -9.87
N TRP A 410 40.32 -14.65 -9.09
CA TRP A 410 39.10 -14.11 -8.47
C TRP A 410 38.12 -13.52 -9.49
N ASN A 411 38.60 -12.93 -10.58
CA ASN A 411 37.74 -12.54 -11.70
C ASN A 411 37.03 -13.75 -12.34
N VAL A 412 37.69 -14.90 -12.49
CA VAL A 412 37.05 -16.12 -13.01
C VAL A 412 36.03 -16.67 -12.02
N GLN A 413 36.32 -16.65 -10.70
CA GLN A 413 35.36 -17.03 -9.66
C GLN A 413 34.11 -16.12 -9.69
N LEU A 414 34.30 -14.80 -9.67
CA LEU A 414 33.21 -13.83 -9.71
C LEU A 414 32.36 -13.98 -10.97
N ASN A 415 32.97 -14.14 -12.15
CA ASN A 415 32.23 -14.36 -13.40
C ASN A 415 31.41 -15.66 -13.38
N ARG A 416 31.92 -16.75 -12.78
CA ARG A 416 31.14 -17.99 -12.57
C ARG A 416 29.98 -17.81 -11.60
N LEU A 417 30.10 -16.90 -10.63
CA LEU A 417 29.01 -16.56 -9.72
C LEU A 417 27.98 -15.63 -10.37
N MET A 418 28.43 -14.76 -11.28
CA MET A 418 27.63 -13.76 -12.01
C MET A 418 26.92 -14.30 -13.26
N THR A 419 27.36 -15.42 -13.85
CA THR A 419 26.59 -16.07 -14.92
C THR A 419 25.20 -16.45 -14.40
N PRO A 420 24.11 -15.90 -14.97
CA PRO A 420 22.76 -16.29 -14.56
C PRO A 420 22.55 -17.77 -14.89
N ILE A 421 21.76 -18.46 -14.06
CA ILE A 421 21.26 -19.79 -14.39
C ILE A 421 20.45 -19.66 -15.69
N THR A 422 21.04 -20.11 -16.80
CA THR A 422 20.41 -20.13 -18.12
C THR A 422 19.25 -21.15 -18.13
N PRO A 423 18.28 -21.00 -19.04
CA PRO A 423 16.86 -21.25 -18.71
C PRO A 423 16.40 -22.72 -18.76
N ALA A 424 17.14 -23.66 -18.16
CA ALA A 424 16.66 -25.03 -17.94
C ALA A 424 15.51 -25.07 -16.91
N GLU A 425 15.68 -24.45 -15.72
CA GLU A 425 14.65 -24.39 -14.67
C GLU A 425 13.41 -23.57 -15.06
N ARG A 426 13.52 -22.72 -16.10
CA ARG A 426 12.40 -21.96 -16.67
C ARG A 426 11.50 -22.81 -17.59
N LEU A 427 11.93 -24.01 -17.97
CA LEU A 427 11.10 -24.92 -18.77
C LEU A 427 10.14 -25.70 -17.88
N GLU A 428 10.63 -26.31 -16.80
CA GLU A 428 9.80 -27.05 -15.83
C GLU A 428 8.77 -26.15 -15.15
N SER A 429 9.17 -24.92 -14.78
CA SER A 429 8.25 -23.93 -14.20
C SER A 429 7.24 -23.35 -15.21
N ARG A 430 7.43 -23.53 -16.52
CA ARG A 430 6.39 -23.25 -17.54
C ARG A 430 5.48 -24.47 -17.78
N LEU A 431 6.02 -25.68 -17.77
CA LEU A 431 5.25 -26.92 -17.94
C LEU A 431 4.31 -27.17 -16.74
N LEU A 432 4.74 -26.86 -15.52
CA LEU A 432 3.89 -26.94 -14.31
C LEU A 432 2.87 -25.79 -14.20
N SER A 433 3.03 -24.70 -14.96
CA SER A 433 2.07 -23.58 -14.99
C SER A 433 1.00 -23.70 -16.08
N GLN A 434 0.96 -24.78 -16.86
CA GLN A 434 -0.06 -24.96 -17.90
C GLN A 434 -1.42 -25.48 -17.41
N ASN A 435 -1.54 -25.89 -16.16
CA ASN A 435 -2.82 -26.33 -15.58
C ASN A 435 -3.26 -25.36 -14.47
N ILE A 436 -4.55 -24.97 -14.50
CA ILE A 436 -5.22 -24.02 -13.60
C ILE A 436 -4.90 -22.53 -13.88
N CYS A 437 -5.30 -22.07 -15.06
CA CYS A 437 -5.80 -20.70 -15.24
C CYS A 437 -6.97 -20.73 -16.25
N PRO A 438 -8.17 -20.23 -15.92
CA PRO A 438 -9.29 -20.21 -16.87
C PRO A 438 -8.96 -19.25 -18.02
N LYS A 439 -9.17 -19.72 -19.26
CA LYS A 439 -8.83 -19.01 -20.50
C LYS A 439 -9.36 -17.57 -20.49
N LYS A 440 -8.46 -16.59 -20.51
CA LYS A 440 -8.71 -15.25 -21.04
C LYS A 440 -7.73 -15.00 -22.18
N GLU A 441 -8.26 -14.45 -23.27
CA GLU A 441 -7.59 -14.38 -24.56
C GLU A 441 -6.41 -13.41 -24.53
N GLY A 442 -5.32 -13.78 -25.22
CA GLY A 442 -4.13 -12.93 -25.34
C GLY A 442 -4.39 -11.73 -26.25
N ALA A 443 -3.73 -10.61 -25.95
CA ALA A 443 -3.75 -9.42 -26.81
C ALA A 443 -3.15 -9.76 -28.19
N LEU A 444 -3.89 -9.41 -29.26
CA LEU A 444 -3.47 -9.65 -30.65
C LEU A 444 -2.32 -8.71 -31.04
N ALA A 445 -1.36 -9.22 -31.81
CA ALA A 445 -0.37 -8.38 -32.46
C ALA A 445 -1.03 -7.50 -33.55
N SER A 446 -0.47 -6.31 -33.81
CA SER A 446 -1.07 -5.30 -34.70
C SER A 446 -1.29 -5.78 -36.15
N THR A 447 -0.57 -6.81 -36.59
CA THR A 447 -0.73 -7.43 -37.92
C THR A 447 -1.89 -8.44 -38.00
N GLU A 448 -2.29 -9.06 -36.87
CA GLU A 448 -3.43 -10.00 -36.84
C GLU A 448 -4.79 -9.28 -36.83
N PHE A 449 -4.82 -8.04 -36.34
CA PHE A 449 -6.03 -7.22 -36.24
C PHE A 449 -6.60 -6.87 -37.62
N ILE A 450 -5.74 -6.52 -38.58
CA ILE A 450 -6.11 -6.13 -39.95
C ILE A 450 -6.70 -7.33 -40.72
N SER A 451 -6.09 -8.51 -40.58
CA SER A 451 -6.56 -9.74 -41.25
C SER A 451 -7.93 -10.20 -40.74
N LYS A 452 -8.19 -10.08 -39.43
CA LYS A 452 -9.51 -10.41 -38.85
C LYS A 452 -10.61 -9.39 -39.23
N TYR A 453 -10.27 -8.13 -39.47
CA TYR A 453 -11.25 -7.12 -39.88
C TYR A 453 -11.77 -7.34 -41.31
N LYS A 454 -10.91 -7.71 -42.27
CA LYS A 454 -11.34 -8.06 -43.64
C LYS A 454 -12.29 -9.26 -43.66
N ILE A 455 -11.95 -10.34 -42.93
CA ILE A 455 -12.79 -11.55 -42.85
C ILE A 455 -14.16 -11.27 -42.20
N ARG A 456 -14.26 -10.31 -41.26
CA ARG A 456 -15.55 -9.89 -40.69
C ARG A 456 -16.42 -9.13 -41.69
N HIS A 457 -15.83 -8.29 -42.54
CA HIS A 457 -16.57 -7.56 -43.57
C HIS A 457 -17.20 -8.52 -44.60
N ASP A 458 -16.43 -9.50 -45.08
CA ASP A 458 -16.92 -10.51 -46.02
C ASP A 458 -17.94 -11.50 -45.41
N ARG A 459 -17.92 -11.72 -44.09
CA ARG A 459 -18.98 -12.46 -43.40
C ARG A 459 -20.24 -11.64 -43.15
N SER A 460 -20.12 -10.35 -42.85
CA SER A 460 -21.29 -9.47 -42.61
C SER A 460 -22.17 -9.37 -43.85
N ASN A 461 -21.56 -9.29 -45.04
CA ASN A 461 -22.29 -9.27 -46.32
C ASN A 461 -22.91 -10.61 -46.72
N ARG A 462 -22.61 -11.72 -46.03
CA ARG A 462 -23.28 -13.02 -46.27
C ARG A 462 -24.40 -13.31 -45.27
N ILE A 463 -24.32 -12.77 -44.05
CA ILE A 463 -25.34 -13.00 -43.01
C ILE A 463 -26.56 -12.08 -43.20
N GLY A 464 -26.39 -10.91 -43.82
CA GLY A 464 -27.51 -10.00 -44.15
C GLY A 464 -28.45 -10.46 -45.27
N GLY A 465 -28.11 -11.53 -46.01
CA GLY A 465 -28.99 -12.13 -47.03
C GLY A 465 -29.99 -13.11 -46.43
N ASP A 466 -29.47 -14.15 -45.74
CA ASP A 466 -30.26 -15.26 -45.18
C ASP A 466 -31.35 -14.84 -44.17
N GLU A 467 -31.21 -13.68 -43.50
CA GLU A 467 -32.26 -13.16 -42.59
C GLU A 467 -33.34 -12.33 -43.30
N MET A 468 -33.08 -11.82 -44.51
CA MET A 468 -34.09 -11.10 -45.30
C MET A 468 -35.03 -12.09 -46.01
N GLU A 469 -34.46 -13.13 -46.62
CA GLU A 469 -35.20 -14.19 -47.33
C GLU A 469 -36.17 -14.95 -46.39
N LYS A 470 -35.75 -15.21 -45.14
CA LYS A 470 -36.59 -15.82 -44.09
C LYS A 470 -37.66 -14.90 -43.49
N LEU A 471 -37.58 -13.59 -43.71
CA LEU A 471 -38.61 -12.65 -43.30
C LEU A 471 -39.70 -12.54 -44.38
N GLU A 472 -39.30 -12.63 -45.65
CA GLU A 472 -40.17 -12.58 -46.83
C GLU A 472 -41.07 -13.83 -46.91
N GLU A 473 -40.51 -15.05 -46.79
CA GLU A 473 -41.31 -16.31 -46.70
C GLU A 473 -42.34 -16.29 -45.55
N ARG A 474 -42.05 -15.57 -44.46
CA ARG A 474 -42.96 -15.45 -43.30
C ARG A 474 -44.07 -14.43 -43.50
N MET A 475 -43.89 -13.47 -44.41
CA MET A 475 -44.92 -12.49 -44.75
C MET A 475 -45.86 -13.02 -45.84
N GLU A 476 -45.35 -13.80 -46.81
CA GLU A 476 -46.20 -14.45 -47.82
C GLU A 476 -47.11 -15.53 -47.20
N ALA A 477 -46.63 -16.30 -46.21
CA ALA A 477 -47.45 -17.26 -45.49
C ALA A 477 -48.61 -16.63 -44.68
N ALA A 478 -48.45 -15.38 -44.22
CA ALA A 478 -49.49 -14.67 -43.48
C ALA A 478 -50.63 -14.17 -44.40
N HIS A 479 -50.33 -13.82 -45.65
CA HIS A 479 -51.32 -13.32 -46.60
C HIS A 479 -52.20 -14.39 -47.26
N MET A 480 -51.88 -15.67 -47.09
CA MET A 480 -52.70 -16.80 -47.56
C MET A 480 -53.78 -17.28 -46.55
N SER A 481 -53.92 -16.59 -45.40
CA SER A 481 -54.80 -17.04 -44.30
C SER A 481 -56.08 -16.19 -44.09
N ASP A 482 -56.18 -15.01 -44.71
CA ASP A 482 -57.26 -14.02 -44.47
C ASP A 482 -58.23 -13.86 -45.65
N GLU A 483 -58.19 -14.75 -46.66
CA GLU A 483 -59.08 -14.70 -47.84
C GLU A 483 -59.95 -15.98 -47.98
N ALA A 484 -60.41 -16.52 -46.84
CA ALA A 484 -61.27 -17.70 -46.78
C ALA A 484 -62.35 -17.63 -45.68
N ASP A 485 -63.02 -16.47 -45.53
CA ASP A 485 -64.32 -16.35 -44.85
C ASP A 485 -65.07 -15.07 -45.31
N CYS A 486 -65.64 -15.11 -46.52
CA CYS A 486 -66.67 -14.21 -47.06
C CYS A 486 -67.41 -14.91 -48.22
#